data_AF-A0A3A9W8T4-F1
#
_entry.id   AF-A0A3A9W8T4-F1
#
_cell.length_a   1.000
_cell.length_b   1.000
_cell.length_c   1.000
_cell.angle_alpha   90.00
_cell.angle_beta   90.00
_cell.angle_gamma   90.00
#
_symmetry.space_group_name_H-M   'P 1'
#
loop_
_entity.id
_entity.type
_entity.pdbx_description
1 polymer ?
#
loop_
_entity_poly.entity_id
_entity_poly.type
_entity_poly.pdbx_seq_one_letter_code
_entity_poly.pdbx_strand_id
1 'polypeptide(L)'
;MALQSKLDIYIGDTPITSFKKFSLRQKITEHHDFELICRTDVLEQLSGEMVSQTKNFLGESFVVQIKPLGFIGGYKELAFKGIVTSVNSTKGFQNSTGDSVVISGKSSSIIADDGPHYASHNDVPLSDILQKTFQGYDISMLALSFDPTKTDALHYSVQQNESSYEYATRLAAQYSEWFYYNGNTLVFGNAKYDTVPLSYGIDLQEFSLELAPKPNKYKYFTNDYLTDEQHEKSTAEVNTGVNGYNQFTNDKSESIFSKETAVYINSYDDAKLKQRLDTHVIQQKKATIVNQVIVKGKSDNPGVNLGDVVTIQDDMTGYGSFRIIKVTHTASENGKYYNEFEGITAELDVYPNTDMMAFPKSETQVATVMENVDPDGLSRIRVQFPWQKPYGEITPWLRVVSPHAGGEKGFHFIPEKGEEVLIGFEGGNAERPYVMGSMYTGTAQPGAFQSDANDIKAIQSRSGTKLVLDDKEGSTTITDQGTAGIKLDGNGVAVTNAQERNEVNIADKSSLFIMDKDGNIVFEGKKQFQIIIGESSLIMDKEGNIAINGKNIIINGKESVDNRSSGSQVLLNKNAKVTGSKVDIN
;
A
#
# COMPACT_ATOMS: atom_id res chain seq x y z
N MET A 1 50.55 24.08 10.29
CA MET A 1 51.20 23.05 11.12
C MET A 1 50.09 22.08 11.48
N ALA A 2 50.15 20.79 11.12
CA ALA A 2 49.01 19.89 11.30
C ALA A 2 48.61 19.83 12.78
N LEU A 3 47.34 20.07 13.07
CA LEU A 3 46.84 20.06 14.44
C LEU A 3 46.97 18.64 15.01
N GLN A 4 47.66 18.50 16.15
CA GLN A 4 47.69 17.22 16.85
C GLN A 4 46.34 17.01 17.54
N SER A 5 45.84 15.78 17.56
CA SER A 5 44.59 15.43 18.27
C SER A 5 44.82 14.30 19.26
N LYS A 6 44.11 14.34 20.38
CA LYS A 6 44.03 13.26 21.37
C LYS A 6 42.80 12.42 21.07
N LEU A 7 42.99 11.10 21.01
CA LEU A 7 41.91 10.14 20.83
C LEU A 7 41.73 9.34 22.13
N ASP A 8 40.52 9.35 22.65
CA ASP A 8 40.09 8.51 23.75
C ASP A 8 39.16 7.42 23.18
N ILE A 9 39.61 6.16 23.16
CA ILE A 9 38.89 5.01 22.58
C ILE A 9 38.59 3.97 23.66
N TYR A 10 37.34 3.50 23.71
CA TYR A 10 36.87 2.46 24.62
C TYR A 10 36.07 1.40 23.86
N ILE A 11 36.27 0.13 24.26
CA ILE A 11 35.47 -1.01 23.81
C ILE A 11 34.92 -1.70 25.05
N GLY A 12 33.60 -1.64 25.23
CA GLY A 12 32.97 -1.89 26.52
C GLY A 12 33.64 -1.01 27.59
N ASP A 13 34.09 -1.63 28.67
CA ASP A 13 34.86 -0.95 29.74
C ASP A 13 36.38 -0.93 29.49
N THR A 14 36.85 -1.43 28.35
CA THR A 14 38.28 -1.59 28.06
C THR A 14 38.84 -0.36 27.33
N PRO A 15 39.76 0.43 27.93
CA PRO A 15 40.43 1.53 27.24
C PRO A 15 41.46 1.01 26.25
N ILE A 16 41.46 1.55 25.03
CA ILE A 16 42.48 1.25 24.01
C ILE A 16 43.59 2.29 24.09
N THR A 17 44.74 1.88 24.62
CA THR A 17 45.86 2.77 24.93
C THR A 17 46.78 3.06 23.74
N SER A 18 46.76 2.20 22.71
CA SER A 18 47.62 2.33 21.53
C SER A 18 46.92 1.77 20.29
N PHE A 19 47.05 2.45 19.16
CA PHE A 19 46.54 2.02 17.86
C PHE A 19 47.42 2.57 16.74
N LYS A 20 47.44 1.89 15.59
CA LYS A 20 48.16 2.33 14.38
C LYS A 20 47.36 3.34 13.59
N LYS A 21 46.08 3.02 13.35
CA LYS A 21 45.16 3.81 12.54
C LYS A 21 43.72 3.62 13.02
N PHE A 22 42.98 4.71 13.01
CA PHE A 22 41.53 4.74 13.17
C PHE A 22 40.91 5.38 11.94
N SER A 23 39.80 4.82 11.46
CA SER A 23 38.98 5.40 10.41
C SER A 23 37.50 5.25 10.76
N LEU A 24 36.72 6.31 10.52
CA LEU A 24 35.27 6.31 10.67
C LEU A 24 34.65 6.94 9.43
N ARG A 25 33.74 6.21 8.77
CA ARG A 25 33.04 6.62 7.55
C ARG A 25 31.56 6.77 7.86
N GLN A 26 31.04 7.96 7.62
CA GLN A 26 29.67 8.34 7.96
C GLN A 26 28.96 8.92 6.75
N LYS A 27 27.68 8.59 6.60
CA LYS A 27 26.80 9.09 5.54
C LYS A 27 25.36 8.97 6.01
N ILE A 28 24.55 10.00 5.74
CA ILE A 28 23.19 10.12 6.28
C ILE A 28 22.27 8.91 6.00
N THR A 29 22.46 8.20 4.89
CA THR A 29 21.61 7.07 4.49
C THR A 29 22.12 5.69 4.90
N GLU A 30 23.24 5.60 5.60
CA GLU A 30 23.95 4.33 5.79
C GLU A 30 24.31 4.12 7.26
N HIS A 31 24.40 2.85 7.67
CA HIS A 31 25.12 2.54 8.89
C HIS A 31 26.58 2.95 8.72
N HIS A 32 27.12 3.63 9.71
CA HIS A 32 28.49 4.13 9.64
C HIS A 32 29.47 3.00 9.89
N ASP A 33 30.61 3.00 9.22
CA ASP A 33 31.64 1.99 9.42
C ASP A 33 32.81 2.59 10.18
N PHE A 34 33.27 1.91 11.23
CA PHE A 34 34.53 2.23 11.88
C PHE A 34 35.52 1.08 11.78
N GLU A 35 36.81 1.43 11.74
CA GLU A 35 37.92 0.49 11.73
C GLU A 35 39.03 1.01 12.64
N LEU A 36 39.48 0.15 13.55
CA LEU A 36 40.59 0.38 14.45
C LEU A 36 41.65 -0.70 14.23
N ILE A 37 42.83 -0.28 13.81
CA ILE A 37 43.98 -1.16 13.59
C ILE A 37 44.92 -1.03 14.77
N CYS A 38 45.13 -2.13 15.50
CA CYS A 38 46.05 -2.23 16.62
C CYS A 38 47.16 -3.26 16.33
N ARG A 39 48.26 -3.16 17.07
CA ARG A 39 49.23 -4.25 17.13
C ARG A 39 48.65 -5.38 17.99
N THR A 40 49.00 -6.62 17.68
CA THR A 40 48.49 -7.78 18.42
C THR A 40 48.89 -7.74 19.90
N ASP A 41 50.11 -7.30 20.23
CA ASP A 41 50.61 -7.23 21.61
C ASP A 41 49.91 -6.17 22.50
N VAL A 42 49.12 -5.28 21.90
CA VAL A 42 48.31 -4.30 22.65
C VAL A 42 47.00 -4.92 23.16
N LEU A 43 46.44 -5.86 22.40
CA LEU A 43 45.07 -6.37 22.63
C LEU A 43 45.01 -7.86 22.96
N GLU A 44 46.09 -8.60 22.71
CA GLU A 44 46.18 -10.04 22.94
C GLU A 44 47.38 -10.38 23.81
N GLN A 45 47.22 -11.38 24.67
CA GLN A 45 48.35 -12.03 25.29
C GLN A 45 49.08 -12.88 24.25
N LEU A 46 50.42 -12.92 24.30
CA LEU A 46 51.27 -13.70 23.39
C LEU A 46 51.13 -15.23 23.54
N SER A 47 50.12 -15.71 24.28
CA SER A 47 49.67 -17.11 24.29
C SER A 47 49.24 -17.48 22.87
N GLY A 48 49.85 -18.49 22.25
CA GLY A 48 49.84 -18.71 20.79
C GLY A 48 48.49 -18.89 20.06
N GLU A 49 47.35 -18.80 20.74
CA GLU A 49 46.00 -18.81 20.17
C GLU A 49 45.64 -17.45 19.56
N MET A 50 45.10 -17.43 18.34
CA MET A 50 44.68 -16.19 17.68
C MET A 50 43.27 -15.79 18.14
N VAL A 51 43.04 -14.48 18.32
CA VAL A 51 41.73 -13.92 18.69
C VAL A 51 41.23 -14.45 20.06
N SER A 52 42.11 -14.51 21.07
CA SER A 52 41.77 -15.08 22.38
C SER A 52 40.98 -14.10 23.24
N GLN A 53 41.50 -12.88 23.40
CA GLN A 53 40.89 -11.82 24.19
C GLN A 53 39.98 -10.96 23.33
N THR A 54 40.41 -10.66 22.10
CA THR A 54 39.70 -9.72 21.22
C THR A 54 38.37 -10.25 20.72
N LYS A 55 38.12 -11.58 20.75
CA LYS A 55 36.78 -12.13 20.44
C LYS A 55 35.70 -11.62 21.40
N ASN A 56 36.06 -11.29 22.64
CA ASN A 56 35.12 -10.78 23.64
C ASN A 56 34.70 -9.33 23.34
N PHE A 57 35.32 -8.66 22.38
CA PHE A 57 34.87 -7.36 21.90
C PHE A 57 33.68 -7.46 20.95
N LEU A 58 33.38 -8.62 20.37
CA LEU A 58 32.23 -8.77 19.48
C LEU A 58 30.92 -8.47 20.22
N GLY A 59 30.13 -7.54 19.69
CA GLY A 59 28.86 -7.10 20.29
C GLY A 59 29.00 -6.00 21.36
N GLU A 60 30.23 -5.68 21.79
CA GLU A 60 30.46 -4.61 22.77
C GLU A 60 30.33 -3.22 22.14
N SER A 61 30.01 -2.23 22.98
CA SER A 61 29.94 -0.83 22.55
C SER A 61 31.33 -0.30 22.23
N PHE A 62 31.47 0.34 21.08
CA PHE A 62 32.66 1.09 20.69
C PHE A 62 32.41 2.59 20.91
N VAL A 63 33.26 3.27 21.67
CA VAL A 63 33.17 4.72 21.88
C VAL A 63 34.50 5.36 21.52
N VAL A 64 34.47 6.40 20.71
CA VAL A 64 35.64 7.23 20.39
C VAL A 64 35.32 8.70 20.61
N GLN A 65 36.25 9.42 21.23
CA GLN A 65 36.28 10.86 21.28
C GLN A 65 37.58 11.39 20.68
N ILE A 66 37.48 12.34 19.75
CA ILE A 66 38.63 13.02 19.16
C ILE A 66 38.62 14.48 19.58
N LYS A 67 39.67 14.90 20.29
CA LYS A 67 39.82 16.24 20.86
C LYS A 67 41.07 16.91 20.28
N PRO A 68 41.05 18.21 19.97
CA PRO A 68 42.25 18.93 19.55
C PRO A 68 43.27 19.03 20.71
N LEU A 69 44.57 18.80 20.42
CA LEU A 69 45.67 19.05 21.36
C LEU A 69 46.12 20.50 21.24
N GLY A 70 45.66 21.33 22.18
CA GLY A 70 46.00 22.75 22.26
C GLY A 70 44.77 23.65 22.32
N PHE A 71 44.92 24.80 22.98
CA PHE A 71 43.84 25.77 23.17
C PHE A 71 43.65 26.63 21.90
N ILE A 72 43.23 26.02 20.79
CA ILE A 72 42.52 26.79 19.76
C ILE A 72 41.07 26.87 20.22
N GLY A 73 40.72 27.98 20.87
CA GLY A 73 39.38 28.18 21.41
C GLY A 73 38.32 28.02 20.32
N GLY A 74 37.30 27.20 20.57
CA GLY A 74 36.13 27.05 19.71
C GLY A 74 36.00 25.73 18.95
N TYR A 75 37.02 24.86 18.94
CA TYR A 75 36.90 23.55 18.29
C TYR A 75 36.07 22.58 19.12
N LYS A 76 35.10 21.96 18.46
CA LYS A 76 34.25 20.91 19.04
C LYS A 76 34.96 19.57 18.93
N GLU A 77 34.65 18.68 19.86
CA GLU A 77 35.10 17.29 19.81
C GLU A 77 34.20 16.45 18.91
N LEU A 78 34.80 15.47 18.23
CA LEU A 78 34.04 14.38 17.62
C LEU A 78 33.73 13.36 18.71
N ALA A 79 32.47 12.97 18.85
CA ALA A 79 32.04 11.85 19.66
C ALA A 79 31.28 10.85 18.79
N PHE A 80 31.67 9.59 18.85
CA PHE A 80 31.01 8.52 18.10
C PHE A 80 30.85 7.27 18.97
N LYS A 81 29.64 6.71 18.94
CA LYS A 81 29.26 5.43 19.54
C LYS A 81 28.82 4.45 18.46
N GLY A 82 29.35 3.25 18.51
CA GLY A 82 29.01 2.14 17.62
C GLY A 82 29.05 0.80 18.34
N ILE A 83 29.00 -0.26 17.57
CA ILE A 83 29.03 -1.66 18.03
C ILE A 83 30.06 -2.40 17.21
N VAL A 84 30.92 -3.16 17.88
CA VAL A 84 31.91 -4.02 17.23
C VAL A 84 31.20 -5.21 16.60
N THR A 85 31.31 -5.34 15.27
CA THR A 85 30.68 -6.45 14.51
C THR A 85 31.69 -7.42 13.93
N SER A 86 32.97 -7.07 13.93
CA SER A 86 34.03 -7.92 13.40
C SER A 86 35.36 -7.69 14.12
N VAL A 87 36.08 -8.79 14.30
CA VAL A 87 37.44 -8.81 14.82
C VAL A 87 38.25 -9.71 13.91
N ASN A 88 39.32 -9.18 13.35
CA ASN A 88 40.21 -9.88 12.45
C ASN A 88 41.65 -9.79 12.94
N SER A 89 42.25 -10.92 13.30
CA SER A 89 43.66 -11.00 13.66
C SER A 89 44.47 -11.55 12.49
N THR A 90 45.56 -10.86 12.15
CA THR A 90 46.47 -11.23 11.07
C THR A 90 47.86 -11.55 11.65
N LYS A 91 48.43 -12.70 11.29
CA LYS A 91 49.84 -13.05 11.51
C LYS A 91 50.64 -12.84 10.24
N GLY A 92 51.62 -11.95 10.28
CA GLY A 92 52.30 -11.46 9.09
C GLY A 92 53.81 -11.72 9.11
N PHE A 93 54.25 -12.90 8.65
CA PHE A 93 55.69 -13.26 8.63
C PHE A 93 56.53 -12.35 7.71
N GLN A 94 55.95 -11.85 6.62
CA GLN A 94 56.58 -10.90 5.68
C GLN A 94 55.78 -9.59 5.53
N ASN A 95 54.83 -9.33 6.43
CA ASN A 95 54.03 -8.11 6.38
C ASN A 95 54.85 -6.96 6.98
N SER A 96 54.99 -5.84 6.26
CA SER A 96 55.70 -4.64 6.74
C SER A 96 55.10 -4.06 8.02
N THR A 97 53.84 -4.40 8.32
CA THR A 97 53.13 -3.97 9.53
C THR A 97 53.21 -4.99 10.69
N GLY A 98 53.84 -6.15 10.50
CA GLY A 98 53.89 -7.23 11.49
C GLY A 98 52.52 -7.84 11.80
N ASP A 99 52.38 -8.44 12.98
CA ASP A 99 51.11 -8.97 13.47
C ASP A 99 50.17 -7.82 13.87
N SER A 100 48.90 -7.92 13.49
CA SER A 100 47.88 -6.90 13.76
C SER A 100 46.53 -7.49 14.13
N VAL A 101 45.74 -6.69 14.83
CA VAL A 101 44.31 -6.93 15.06
C VAL A 101 43.54 -5.74 14.50
N VAL A 102 42.56 -6.03 13.66
CA VAL A 102 41.60 -5.07 13.11
C VAL A 102 40.28 -5.30 13.82
N ILE A 103 39.82 -4.29 14.55
CA ILE A 103 38.48 -4.25 15.12
C ILE A 103 37.66 -3.34 14.22
N SER A 104 36.56 -3.87 13.68
CA SER A 104 35.63 -3.08 12.89
C SER A 104 34.21 -3.28 13.36
N GLY A 105 33.38 -2.30 13.04
CA GLY A 105 32.01 -2.27 13.52
C GLY A 105 31.19 -1.22 12.83
N LYS A 106 29.95 -1.11 13.28
CA LYS A 106 28.96 -0.19 12.71
C LYS A 106 28.45 0.81 13.74
N SER A 107 27.84 1.91 13.30
CA SER A 107 27.06 2.78 14.19
C SER A 107 26.01 1.98 14.95
N SER A 108 25.61 2.45 16.14
CA SER A 108 24.59 1.78 16.96
C SER A 108 23.28 1.53 16.22
N SER A 109 22.97 2.29 15.17
CA SER A 109 21.80 2.08 14.33
C SER A 109 21.72 0.68 13.70
N ILE A 110 22.84 -0.07 13.63
CA ILE A 110 22.87 -1.43 13.08
C ILE A 110 21.95 -2.40 13.82
N ILE A 111 21.64 -2.16 15.10
CA ILE A 111 20.74 -3.04 15.85
C ILE A 111 19.30 -3.00 15.31
N ALA A 112 18.93 -1.92 14.60
CA ALA A 112 17.62 -1.77 13.97
C ALA A 112 17.59 -2.31 12.53
N ASP A 113 18.70 -2.89 12.06
CA ASP A 113 18.77 -3.63 10.80
C ASP A 113 18.62 -5.13 11.07
N ASP A 114 17.47 -5.49 11.64
CA ASP A 114 17.19 -6.78 12.27
C ASP A 114 16.49 -7.80 11.35
N GLY A 115 16.47 -7.51 10.05
CA GLY A 115 15.88 -8.36 9.02
C GLY A 115 14.44 -7.99 8.68
N PRO A 116 13.76 -8.79 7.83
CA PRO A 116 12.50 -8.40 7.21
C PRO A 116 11.32 -8.45 8.17
N HIS A 117 10.64 -7.31 8.34
CA HIS A 117 9.41 -7.18 9.12
C HIS A 117 8.19 -6.85 8.26
N TYR A 118 7.01 -7.10 8.86
CA TYR A 118 5.71 -6.78 8.30
C TYR A 118 4.86 -6.04 9.34
N ALA A 119 4.44 -4.84 8.99
CA ALA A 119 3.56 -4.02 9.83
C ALA A 119 2.72 -3.10 8.94
N SER A 120 1.61 -2.62 9.48
CA SER A 120 0.80 -1.60 8.81
C SER A 120 0.21 -0.65 9.82
N HIS A 121 0.04 0.59 9.40
CA HIS A 121 -0.54 1.65 10.21
C HIS A 121 -1.56 2.41 9.37
N ASN A 122 -2.81 2.46 9.85
CA ASN A 122 -3.92 3.13 9.19
C ASN A 122 -4.34 4.37 10.00
N ASP A 123 -4.30 5.54 9.37
CA ASP A 123 -4.57 6.85 9.98
C ASP A 123 -3.74 7.14 11.24
N VAL A 124 -2.42 6.87 11.18
CA VAL A 124 -1.48 7.03 12.31
C VAL A 124 -0.43 8.12 12.03
N PRO A 125 -0.12 9.01 12.99
CA PRO A 125 0.98 9.98 12.87
C PRO A 125 2.35 9.31 12.68
N LEU A 126 3.23 9.96 11.91
CA LEU A 126 4.58 9.45 11.63
C LEU A 126 5.41 9.27 12.91
N SER A 127 5.24 10.15 13.91
CA SER A 127 5.89 10.02 15.22
C SER A 127 5.56 8.70 15.91
N ASP A 128 4.30 8.29 15.85
CA ASP A 128 3.79 7.11 16.55
C ASP A 128 4.20 5.84 15.83
N ILE A 129 4.25 5.90 14.48
CA ILE A 129 4.81 4.82 13.65
C ILE A 129 6.27 4.58 14.04
N LEU A 130 7.09 5.63 14.09
CA LEU A 130 8.50 5.50 14.46
C LEU A 130 8.68 4.98 15.89
N GLN A 131 7.89 5.45 16.85
CA GLN A 131 7.95 4.93 18.23
C GLN A 131 7.61 3.43 18.31
N LYS A 132 6.58 2.98 17.58
CA LYS A 132 6.21 1.56 17.51
C LYS A 132 7.29 0.73 16.81
N THR A 133 7.81 1.20 15.67
CA THR A 133 8.84 0.50 14.88
C THR A 133 10.14 0.30 15.68
N PHE A 134 10.53 1.27 16.50
CA PHE A 134 11.75 1.18 17.32
C PHE A 134 11.49 0.71 18.75
N GLN A 135 10.28 0.21 19.05
CA GLN A 135 9.96 -0.31 20.37
C GLN A 135 10.71 -1.63 20.61
N GLY A 136 11.42 -1.72 21.75
CA GLY A 136 12.08 -2.95 22.19
C GLY A 136 13.60 -2.98 21.96
N TYR A 137 14.16 -2.05 21.18
CA TYR A 137 15.62 -1.89 21.09
C TYR A 137 16.21 -1.32 22.38
N ASP A 138 17.47 -1.67 22.66
CA ASP A 138 18.21 -1.14 23.80
C ASP A 138 18.55 0.34 23.59
N ILE A 139 17.79 1.22 24.23
CA ILE A 139 17.93 2.68 24.16
C ILE A 139 19.28 3.13 24.73
N SER A 140 19.90 2.34 25.62
CA SER A 140 21.23 2.65 26.12
C SER A 140 22.28 2.50 25.02
N MET A 141 22.09 1.58 24.06
CA MET A 141 22.94 1.40 22.88
C MET A 141 22.57 2.36 21.74
N LEU A 142 21.28 2.49 21.45
CA LEU A 142 20.72 3.31 20.38
C LEU A 142 19.77 4.37 20.94
N ALA A 143 20.29 5.56 21.19
CA ALA A 143 19.45 6.69 21.56
C ALA A 143 18.70 7.21 20.32
N LEU A 144 17.43 7.63 20.50
CA LEU A 144 16.55 8.07 19.43
C LEU A 144 16.17 9.54 19.62
N SER A 145 16.10 10.30 18.52
CA SER A 145 15.62 11.69 18.49
C SER A 145 14.69 11.86 17.28
N PHE A 146 13.43 11.51 17.47
CA PHE A 146 12.41 11.56 16.42
C PHE A 146 11.50 12.78 16.62
N ASP A 147 11.58 13.72 15.69
CA ASP A 147 10.80 14.96 15.64
C ASP A 147 10.36 15.24 14.19
N PRO A 148 9.50 14.39 13.59
CA PRO A 148 9.08 14.52 12.19
C PRO A 148 8.38 15.86 11.94
N THR A 149 8.72 16.53 10.85
CA THR A 149 8.06 17.78 10.43
C THR A 149 6.65 17.53 9.91
N LYS A 150 6.40 16.33 9.38
CA LYS A 150 5.07 15.83 9.00
C LYS A 150 4.30 15.35 10.22
N THR A 151 3.33 16.16 10.63
CA THR A 151 2.48 15.91 11.81
C THR A 151 1.11 15.30 11.48
N ASP A 152 0.62 15.50 10.26
CA ASP A 152 -0.63 14.88 9.80
C ASP A 152 -0.50 13.34 9.80
N ALA A 153 -1.57 12.66 10.21
CA ALA A 153 -1.67 11.21 10.16
C ALA A 153 -1.43 10.68 8.74
N LEU A 154 -0.68 9.59 8.65
CA LEU A 154 -0.53 8.83 7.41
C LEU A 154 -1.76 7.96 7.23
N HIS A 155 -2.45 8.14 6.11
CA HIS A 155 -3.64 7.35 5.78
C HIS A 155 -3.35 5.85 5.81
N TYR A 156 -2.29 5.43 5.13
CA TYR A 156 -1.85 4.04 5.20
C TYR A 156 -0.35 3.96 4.96
N SER A 157 0.37 3.34 5.89
CA SER A 157 1.78 3.01 5.73
C SER A 157 2.00 1.54 6.02
N VAL A 158 2.84 0.90 5.22
CA VAL A 158 3.13 -0.54 5.31
C VAL A 158 4.62 -0.74 5.41
N GLN A 159 5.10 -1.47 6.40
CA GLN A 159 6.43 -2.07 6.41
C GLN A 159 6.31 -3.43 5.72
N GLN A 160 7.01 -3.62 4.60
CA GLN A 160 6.85 -4.82 3.77
C GLN A 160 8.22 -5.39 3.42
N ASN A 161 8.65 -6.42 4.17
CA ASN A 161 9.95 -7.05 3.97
C ASN A 161 11.11 -6.04 4.10
N GLU A 162 11.02 -5.19 5.12
CA GLU A 162 11.99 -4.14 5.45
C GLU A 162 12.40 -4.30 6.91
N SER A 163 13.68 -4.09 7.22
CA SER A 163 14.10 -3.89 8.61
C SER A 163 13.53 -2.60 9.19
N SER A 164 13.63 -2.44 10.50
CA SER A 164 13.14 -1.23 11.18
C SER A 164 13.88 0.03 10.71
N TYR A 165 15.18 -0.09 10.44
CA TYR A 165 16.01 0.97 9.86
C TYR A 165 15.66 1.25 8.40
N GLU A 166 15.46 0.23 7.57
CA GLU A 166 15.06 0.38 6.17
C GLU A 166 13.68 1.06 6.06
N TYR A 167 12.73 0.66 6.91
CA TYR A 167 11.41 1.26 6.94
C TYR A 167 11.48 2.77 7.25
N ALA A 168 12.23 3.15 8.28
CA ALA A 168 12.44 4.56 8.61
C ALA A 168 13.19 5.31 7.49
N THR A 169 14.21 4.70 6.88
CA THR A 169 14.94 5.29 5.75
C THR A 169 14.00 5.61 4.60
N ARG A 170 13.10 4.69 4.26
CA ARG A 170 12.10 4.89 3.21
C ARG A 170 11.10 5.99 3.57
N LEU A 171 10.56 5.98 4.79
CA LEU A 171 9.63 7.02 5.26
C LEU A 171 10.29 8.41 5.20
N ALA A 172 11.56 8.50 5.57
CA ALA A 172 12.35 9.72 5.49
C ALA A 172 12.49 10.21 4.04
N ALA A 173 12.79 9.31 3.11
CA ALA A 173 12.85 9.62 1.68
C ALA A 173 11.48 10.07 1.13
N GLN A 174 10.40 9.36 1.48
CA GLN A 174 9.05 9.64 0.97
C GLN A 174 8.52 11.01 1.43
N TYR A 175 8.80 11.38 2.69
CA TYR A 175 8.29 12.60 3.31
C TYR A 175 9.31 13.74 3.43
N SER A 176 10.51 13.58 2.86
CA SER A 176 11.59 14.58 2.93
C SER A 176 12.01 14.94 4.35
N GLU A 177 12.11 13.93 5.23
CA GLU A 177 12.52 14.08 6.62
C GLU A 177 14.01 13.72 6.74
N TRP A 178 14.78 14.45 7.55
CA TRP A 178 16.17 14.06 7.77
C TRP A 178 16.24 12.77 8.56
N PHE A 179 16.98 11.78 8.07
CA PHE A 179 17.24 10.55 8.80
C PHE A 179 18.72 10.22 8.73
N TYR A 180 19.37 10.13 9.90
CA TYR A 180 20.78 9.77 10.02
C TYR A 180 21.18 9.53 11.48
N TYR A 181 22.28 8.82 11.71
CA TYR A 181 22.88 8.69 13.03
C TYR A 181 23.93 9.80 13.21
N ASN A 182 23.81 10.69 14.19
CA ASN A 182 24.76 11.81 14.35
C ASN A 182 26.06 11.44 15.10
N GLY A 183 26.26 10.17 15.41
CA GLY A 183 27.36 9.68 16.24
C GLY A 183 26.93 9.29 17.65
N ASN A 184 25.77 9.76 18.12
CA ASN A 184 25.24 9.42 19.43
C ASN A 184 23.75 9.03 19.41
N THR A 185 22.94 9.73 18.62
CA THR A 185 21.50 9.52 18.48
C THR A 185 21.11 9.28 17.03
N LEU A 186 20.13 8.40 16.79
CA LEU A 186 19.45 8.27 15.51
C LEU A 186 18.40 9.37 15.39
N VAL A 187 18.60 10.27 14.43
CA VAL A 187 17.77 11.45 14.20
C VAL A 187 16.75 11.13 13.12
N PHE A 188 15.50 11.53 13.32
CA PHE A 188 14.44 11.54 12.30
C PHE A 188 13.69 12.88 12.34
N GLY A 189 13.55 13.54 11.20
CA GLY A 189 12.75 14.76 11.05
C GLY A 189 13.55 16.05 11.22
N ASN A 190 13.09 16.93 12.10
CA ASN A 190 13.75 18.19 12.39
C ASN A 190 15.08 17.93 13.11
N ALA A 191 16.17 18.08 12.35
CA ALA A 191 17.50 17.79 12.82
C ALA A 191 18.16 19.07 13.33
N LYS A 192 18.24 19.23 14.66
CA LYS A 192 19.09 20.25 15.28
C LYS A 192 20.52 20.03 14.81
N TYR A 193 21.12 21.08 14.29
CA TYR A 193 22.49 21.06 13.81
C TYR A 193 23.29 22.17 14.46
N ASP A 194 24.58 21.93 14.58
CA ASP A 194 25.55 22.94 14.96
C ASP A 194 26.13 23.63 13.73
N THR A 195 26.65 24.84 13.93
CA THR A 195 27.43 25.57 12.92
C THR A 195 28.91 25.53 13.26
N VAL A 196 29.72 25.09 12.30
CA VAL A 196 31.18 24.92 12.44
C VAL A 196 31.89 25.85 11.46
N PRO A 197 32.52 26.93 11.94
CA PRO A 197 33.30 27.79 11.06
C PRO A 197 34.61 27.10 10.66
N LEU A 198 34.88 27.08 9.36
CA LEU A 198 36.10 26.55 8.76
C LEU A 198 36.82 27.67 8.01
N SER A 199 38.09 27.88 8.36
CA SER A 199 38.96 28.89 7.79
C SER A 199 39.95 28.25 6.82
N TYR A 200 39.84 28.61 5.54
CA TYR A 200 40.71 28.09 4.48
C TYR A 200 42.17 28.48 4.72
N GLY A 201 43.06 27.48 4.64
CA GLY A 201 44.49 27.63 4.93
C GLY A 201 44.86 27.57 6.41
N ILE A 202 43.88 27.45 7.31
CA ILE A 202 44.09 27.26 8.75
C ILE A 202 43.70 25.82 9.12
N ASP A 203 42.40 25.55 9.14
CA ASP A 203 41.84 24.25 9.52
C ASP A 203 41.13 23.54 8.38
N LEU A 204 40.78 24.27 7.33
CA LEU A 204 40.38 23.72 6.04
C LEU A 204 41.56 23.78 5.08
N GLN A 205 42.08 22.62 4.74
CA GLN A 205 43.30 22.48 3.95
C GLN A 205 43.04 22.44 2.45
N GLU A 206 41.88 21.94 2.06
CA GLU A 206 41.43 21.91 0.68
C GLU A 206 39.91 21.94 0.66
N PHE A 207 39.32 22.62 -0.32
CA PHE A 207 37.93 22.42 -0.69
C PHE A 207 37.70 22.60 -2.19
N SER A 208 36.67 21.97 -2.70
CA SER A 208 36.21 22.07 -4.08
C SER A 208 34.69 22.11 -4.13
N LEU A 209 34.17 22.69 -5.22
CA LEU A 209 32.73 22.76 -5.49
C LEU A 209 32.45 22.10 -6.83
N GLU A 210 31.62 21.06 -6.82
CA GLU A 210 31.21 20.32 -8.00
C GLU A 210 29.81 20.76 -8.43
N LEU A 211 29.68 21.25 -9.68
CA LEU A 211 28.40 21.64 -10.29
C LEU A 211 28.02 20.60 -11.35
N ALA A 212 26.99 19.81 -11.08
CA ALA A 212 26.51 18.72 -11.92
C ALA A 212 25.00 18.87 -12.18
N PRO A 213 24.58 19.46 -13.32
CA PRO A 213 23.17 19.56 -13.69
C PRO A 213 22.48 18.19 -13.72
N LYS A 214 21.32 18.08 -13.08
CA LYS A 214 20.50 16.85 -13.04
C LYS A 214 19.10 17.12 -13.61
N PRO A 215 18.48 16.18 -14.36
CA PRO A 215 17.15 16.35 -14.91
C PRO A 215 16.15 16.83 -13.85
N ASN A 216 15.39 17.89 -14.15
CA ASN A 216 14.55 18.54 -13.15
C ASN A 216 13.27 19.17 -13.71
N LYS A 217 12.87 18.74 -14.92
CA LYS A 217 11.72 19.26 -15.67
C LYS A 217 10.67 18.14 -15.80
N TYR A 218 9.76 18.08 -14.83
CA TYR A 218 8.77 17.03 -14.71
C TYR A 218 7.39 17.62 -14.47
N LYS A 219 6.37 16.94 -14.99
CA LYS A 219 4.98 17.16 -14.66
C LYS A 219 4.41 15.91 -14.00
N TYR A 220 4.14 15.98 -12.71
CA TYR A 220 3.59 14.86 -11.96
C TYR A 220 2.07 14.96 -11.96
N PHE A 221 1.38 13.83 -12.12
CA PHE A 221 -0.08 13.78 -12.12
C PHE A 221 -0.62 12.49 -11.49
N THR A 222 -1.84 12.57 -10.98
CA THR A 222 -2.57 11.47 -10.35
C THR A 222 -4.08 11.65 -10.58
N ASN A 223 -4.84 10.58 -10.48
CA ASN A 223 -6.29 10.62 -10.67
C ASN A 223 -6.97 10.43 -9.32
N ASP A 224 -8.02 11.21 -9.06
CA ASP A 224 -8.86 11.12 -7.88
C ASP A 224 -10.16 10.39 -8.24
N TYR A 225 -10.36 9.17 -7.73
CA TYR A 225 -11.59 8.44 -8.03
C TYR A 225 -12.80 8.89 -7.19
N LEU A 226 -12.59 9.64 -6.11
CA LEU A 226 -13.68 10.18 -5.27
C LEU A 226 -14.34 11.38 -5.94
N THR A 227 -13.56 12.20 -6.65
CA THR A 227 -14.04 13.42 -7.32
C THR A 227 -14.12 13.29 -8.84
N ASP A 228 -13.56 12.22 -9.43
CA ASP A 228 -13.40 12.04 -10.89
C ASP A 228 -12.55 13.15 -11.54
N GLU A 229 -11.63 13.74 -10.75
CA GLU A 229 -10.71 14.78 -11.20
C GLU A 229 -9.28 14.25 -11.41
N GLN A 230 -8.51 14.94 -12.25
CA GLN A 230 -7.07 14.75 -12.34
C GLN A 230 -6.36 15.90 -11.62
N HIS A 231 -5.37 15.55 -10.81
CA HIS A 231 -4.51 16.50 -10.12
C HIS A 231 -3.10 16.45 -10.71
N GLU A 232 -2.52 17.62 -10.96
CA GLU A 232 -1.16 17.73 -11.48
C GLU A 232 -0.35 18.86 -10.83
N LYS A 233 0.98 18.73 -10.92
CA LYS A 233 1.94 19.76 -10.53
C LYS A 233 3.21 19.66 -11.40
N SER A 234 3.57 20.78 -12.04
CA SER A 234 4.85 20.90 -12.76
C SER A 234 5.96 21.41 -11.85
N THR A 235 7.18 20.87 -12.01
CA THR A 235 8.38 21.38 -11.33
C THR A 235 8.78 22.78 -11.80
N ALA A 236 8.31 23.22 -12.97
CA ALA A 236 8.53 24.57 -13.48
C ALA A 236 7.77 25.64 -12.68
N GLU A 237 6.70 25.24 -11.97
CA GLU A 237 5.91 26.15 -11.12
C GLU A 237 6.46 26.26 -9.69
N VAL A 238 7.50 25.50 -9.35
CA VAL A 238 8.06 25.46 -8.00
C VAL A 238 9.10 26.56 -7.86
N ASN A 239 8.78 27.58 -7.06
CA ASN A 239 9.77 28.55 -6.62
C ASN A 239 10.58 27.96 -5.45
N THR A 240 11.85 27.64 -5.69
CA THR A 240 12.71 27.05 -4.67
C THR A 240 13.44 28.07 -3.81
N GLY A 241 13.57 29.33 -4.27
CA GLY A 241 14.28 30.39 -3.54
C GLY A 241 15.80 30.22 -3.47
N VAL A 242 16.38 29.30 -4.23
CA VAL A 242 17.85 29.09 -4.28
C VAL A 242 18.55 30.22 -5.02
N ASN A 243 19.80 30.49 -4.63
CA ASN A 243 20.62 31.50 -5.28
C ASN A 243 21.99 30.93 -5.69
N GLY A 244 22.87 31.80 -6.22
CA GLY A 244 24.27 31.48 -6.48
C GLY A 244 24.47 30.26 -7.38
N TYR A 245 25.32 29.33 -6.92
CA TYR A 245 25.70 28.15 -7.69
C TYR A 245 24.53 27.18 -7.93
N ASN A 246 23.61 27.03 -6.98
CA ASN A 246 22.46 26.14 -7.14
C ASN A 246 21.48 26.68 -8.18
N GLN A 247 21.21 27.98 -8.19
CA GLN A 247 20.37 28.60 -9.23
C GLN A 247 21.01 28.47 -10.60
N PHE A 248 22.29 28.85 -10.73
CA PHE A 248 23.02 28.75 -12.00
C PHE A 248 23.04 27.33 -12.56
N THR A 249 23.29 26.34 -11.70
CA THR A 249 23.34 24.93 -12.11
C THR A 249 21.96 24.41 -12.50
N ASN A 250 20.89 24.83 -11.81
CA ASN A 250 19.53 24.46 -12.18
C ASN A 250 19.10 25.10 -13.51
N ASP A 251 19.48 26.36 -13.80
CA ASP A 251 19.21 26.99 -15.09
C ASP A 251 19.89 26.24 -16.25
N LYS A 252 21.12 25.75 -16.02
CA LYS A 252 21.83 24.89 -16.98
C LYS A 252 21.15 23.53 -17.11
N SER A 253 20.67 22.94 -16.02
CA SER A 253 19.87 21.71 -16.06
C SER A 253 18.63 21.88 -16.94
N GLU A 254 17.87 22.96 -16.76
CA GLU A 254 16.64 23.20 -17.53
C GLU A 254 16.92 23.46 -19.01
N SER A 255 18.12 23.95 -19.34
CA SER A 255 18.59 24.10 -20.72
C SER A 255 19.02 22.76 -21.35
N ILE A 256 19.76 21.93 -20.62
CA ILE A 256 20.26 20.62 -21.10
C ILE A 256 19.12 19.59 -21.18
N PHE A 257 18.28 19.55 -20.16
CA PHE A 257 17.13 18.64 -20.02
C PHE A 257 15.83 19.40 -20.31
N SER A 258 15.71 19.93 -21.52
CA SER A 258 14.64 20.86 -21.90
C SER A 258 13.26 20.22 -22.10
N LYS A 259 13.20 18.89 -22.30
CA LYS A 259 11.95 18.13 -22.45
C LYS A 259 11.30 17.93 -21.08
N GLU A 260 10.07 18.43 -20.92
CA GLU A 260 9.25 18.12 -19.76
C GLU A 260 8.75 16.66 -19.84
N THR A 261 8.95 15.91 -18.76
CA THR A 261 8.53 14.50 -18.66
C THR A 261 7.30 14.38 -17.77
N ALA A 262 6.23 13.79 -18.29
CA ALA A 262 5.01 13.52 -17.52
C ALA A 262 5.16 12.20 -16.75
N VAL A 263 4.84 12.20 -15.45
CA VAL A 263 4.99 11.05 -14.55
C VAL A 263 3.70 10.83 -13.77
N TYR A 264 3.13 9.63 -13.89
CA TYR A 264 1.95 9.22 -13.13
C TYR A 264 2.34 8.70 -11.74
N ILE A 265 1.57 9.09 -10.72
CA ILE A 265 1.80 8.74 -9.32
C ILE A 265 0.56 8.02 -8.75
N ASN A 266 0.77 6.84 -8.14
CA ASN A 266 -0.27 6.16 -7.37
C ASN A 266 -0.36 6.78 -5.96
N SER A 267 -1.36 7.61 -5.73
CA SER A 267 -1.66 8.21 -4.42
C SER A 267 -2.98 7.68 -3.88
N TYR A 268 -3.22 7.78 -2.56
CA TYR A 268 -4.53 7.47 -2.01
C TYR A 268 -5.42 8.68 -2.21
N ASP A 269 -6.71 8.44 -2.28
CA ASP A 269 -7.71 9.45 -2.53
C ASP A 269 -8.30 9.94 -1.21
N ASP A 270 -8.18 11.24 -0.98
CA ASP A 270 -8.75 11.95 0.16
C ASP A 270 -8.84 13.45 -0.18
N ALA A 271 -9.48 14.23 0.68
CA ALA A 271 -9.61 15.67 0.49
C ALA A 271 -8.26 16.44 0.41
N LYS A 272 -7.14 15.83 0.84
CA LYS A 272 -5.81 16.42 0.84
C LYS A 272 -4.93 15.97 -0.34
N LEU A 273 -5.45 15.19 -1.28
CA LEU A 273 -4.68 14.60 -2.39
C LEU A 273 -3.86 15.63 -3.17
N LYS A 274 -4.48 16.71 -3.64
CA LYS A 274 -3.77 17.78 -4.37
C LYS A 274 -2.67 18.43 -3.54
N GLN A 275 -2.95 18.76 -2.28
CA GLN A 275 -1.98 19.39 -1.38
C GLN A 275 -0.79 18.46 -1.09
N ARG A 276 -1.06 17.17 -0.90
CA ARG A 276 -0.03 16.14 -0.70
C ARG A 276 0.86 16.02 -1.93
N LEU A 277 0.27 15.93 -3.14
CA LEU A 277 1.01 15.90 -4.40
C LEU A 277 1.93 17.13 -4.54
N ASP A 278 1.38 18.33 -4.32
CA ASP A 278 2.15 19.57 -4.42
C ASP A 278 3.34 19.60 -3.48
N THR A 279 3.14 19.16 -2.23
CA THR A 279 4.20 19.08 -1.23
C THR A 279 5.31 18.13 -1.68
N HIS A 280 4.97 16.92 -2.15
CA HIS A 280 5.97 15.96 -2.63
C HIS A 280 6.75 16.51 -3.83
N VAL A 281 6.09 17.15 -4.79
CA VAL A 281 6.76 17.73 -5.98
C VAL A 281 7.69 18.87 -5.60
N ILE A 282 7.30 19.74 -4.66
CA ILE A 282 8.15 20.81 -4.14
C ILE A 282 9.40 20.23 -3.49
N GLN A 283 9.27 19.23 -2.62
CA GLN A 283 10.41 18.64 -1.93
C GLN A 283 11.32 17.87 -2.88
N GLN A 284 10.78 17.13 -3.85
CA GLN A 284 11.59 16.44 -4.87
C GLN A 284 12.40 17.41 -5.71
N LYS A 285 11.79 18.55 -6.12
CA LYS A 285 12.47 19.60 -6.90
C LYS A 285 13.60 20.21 -6.08
N LYS A 286 13.37 20.52 -4.80
CA LYS A 286 14.42 21.03 -3.88
C LYS A 286 15.54 20.02 -3.68
N ALA A 287 15.23 18.75 -3.40
CA ALA A 287 16.20 17.68 -3.22
C ALA A 287 17.06 17.48 -4.48
N THR A 288 16.46 17.55 -5.67
CA THR A 288 17.20 17.48 -6.94
C THR A 288 18.19 18.64 -7.05
N ILE A 289 17.78 19.87 -6.71
CA ILE A 289 18.64 21.07 -6.80
C ILE A 289 19.80 21.02 -5.82
N VAL A 290 19.59 20.66 -4.55
CA VAL A 290 20.70 20.61 -3.58
C VAL A 290 21.75 19.56 -3.96
N ASN A 291 21.32 18.49 -4.65
CA ASN A 291 22.20 17.44 -5.16
C ASN A 291 22.90 17.78 -6.48
N GLN A 292 22.67 18.96 -7.07
CA GLN A 292 23.42 19.43 -8.24
C GLN A 292 24.72 20.13 -7.87
N VAL A 293 24.85 20.58 -6.61
CA VAL A 293 26.03 21.30 -6.14
C VAL A 293 26.56 20.64 -4.88
N ILE A 294 27.71 19.99 -4.99
CA ILE A 294 28.35 19.28 -3.87
C ILE A 294 29.65 19.99 -3.50
N VAL A 295 29.80 20.40 -2.25
CA VAL A 295 31.10 20.82 -1.71
C VAL A 295 31.85 19.59 -1.21
N LYS A 296 33.15 19.52 -1.48
CA LYS A 296 34.05 18.53 -0.88
C LYS A 296 35.17 19.26 -0.18
N GLY A 297 35.51 18.85 1.04
CA GLY A 297 36.56 19.51 1.82
C GLY A 297 37.42 18.55 2.61
N LYS A 298 38.62 18.99 2.95
CA LYS A 298 39.57 18.30 3.81
C LYS A 298 39.99 19.20 4.95
N SER A 299 39.73 18.79 6.19
CA SER A 299 39.96 19.60 7.38
C SER A 299 40.71 18.81 8.46
N ASP A 300 41.39 19.49 9.37
CA ASP A 300 41.91 18.92 10.63
C ASP A 300 41.10 19.34 11.86
N ASN A 301 39.94 19.98 11.68
CA ASN A 301 39.00 20.32 12.75
C ASN A 301 38.11 19.12 13.12
N PRO A 302 38.18 18.58 14.35
CA PRO A 302 37.37 17.44 14.76
C PRO A 302 35.87 17.75 14.88
N GLY A 303 35.47 19.01 14.88
CA GLY A 303 34.07 19.42 14.97
C GLY A 303 33.23 19.23 13.71
N VAL A 304 33.82 18.81 12.57
CA VAL A 304 33.08 18.56 11.33
C VAL A 304 32.32 17.24 11.44
N ASN A 305 31.05 17.29 11.88
CA ASN A 305 30.22 16.10 12.06
C ASN A 305 29.16 15.94 10.96
N LEU A 306 28.66 14.71 10.81
CA LEU A 306 27.54 14.42 9.92
C LEU A 306 26.27 15.15 10.36
N GLY A 307 25.60 15.81 9.41
CA GLY A 307 24.35 16.54 9.62
C GLY A 307 24.52 17.98 10.10
N ASP A 308 25.71 18.35 10.58
CA ASP A 308 26.06 19.73 10.97
C ASP A 308 26.28 20.62 9.74
N VAL A 309 26.26 21.94 9.95
CA VAL A 309 26.53 22.94 8.91
C VAL A 309 27.93 23.49 9.09
N VAL A 310 28.76 23.40 8.05
CA VAL A 310 30.04 24.09 7.99
C VAL A 310 29.89 25.44 7.28
N THR A 311 30.49 26.49 7.81
CA THR A 311 30.59 27.79 7.14
C THR A 311 32.03 27.99 6.69
N ILE A 312 32.26 28.03 5.38
CA ILE A 312 33.61 28.14 4.82
C ILE A 312 33.93 29.61 4.57
N GLN A 313 35.07 30.08 5.06
CA GLN A 313 35.54 31.44 4.89
C GLN A 313 37.07 31.52 4.77
N ASP A 314 37.58 32.59 4.19
CA ASP A 314 38.96 33.07 4.38
C ASP A 314 38.94 34.45 5.08
N ASP A 315 40.10 35.11 5.18
CA ASP A 315 40.22 36.41 5.85
C ASP A 315 39.35 37.53 5.23
N MET A 316 38.88 37.37 3.99
CA MET A 316 38.19 38.42 3.21
C MET A 316 36.85 37.98 2.60
N THR A 317 36.57 36.68 2.50
CA THR A 317 35.49 36.11 1.69
C THR A 317 34.83 34.93 2.39
N GLY A 318 33.50 34.95 2.46
CA GLY A 318 32.69 33.77 2.79
C GLY A 318 32.35 32.97 1.53
N TYR A 319 32.60 31.66 1.55
CA TYR A 319 32.34 30.75 0.43
C TYR A 319 31.00 30.02 0.53
N GLY A 320 30.28 30.20 1.64
CA GLY A 320 28.93 29.67 1.84
C GLY A 320 28.80 28.76 3.06
N SER A 321 27.57 28.31 3.27
CA SER A 321 27.19 27.40 4.35
C SER A 321 26.75 26.07 3.76
N PHE A 322 27.31 24.97 4.24
CA PHE A 322 27.08 23.64 3.67
C PHE A 322 26.75 22.63 4.76
N ARG A 323 25.66 21.90 4.59
CA ARG A 323 25.27 20.82 5.48
C ARG A 323 26.00 19.54 5.10
N ILE A 324 26.69 18.93 6.06
CA ILE A 324 27.52 17.74 5.85
C ILE A 324 26.63 16.50 5.69
N ILE A 325 26.74 15.84 4.54
CA ILE A 325 25.96 14.63 4.21
C ILE A 325 26.82 13.36 4.21
N LYS A 326 28.14 13.52 4.23
CA LYS A 326 29.13 12.44 4.31
C LYS A 326 30.42 12.99 4.92
N VAL A 327 31.04 12.21 5.80
CA VAL A 327 32.34 12.56 6.38
C VAL A 327 33.14 11.29 6.68
N THR A 328 34.44 11.34 6.40
CA THR A 328 35.39 10.30 6.77
C THR A 328 36.46 10.89 7.68
N HIS A 329 36.51 10.42 8.92
CA HIS A 329 37.53 10.77 9.89
C HIS A 329 38.69 9.77 9.83
N THR A 330 39.92 10.26 9.89
CA THR A 330 41.12 9.42 9.94
C THR A 330 42.08 9.95 11.00
N ALA A 331 42.58 9.07 11.84
CA ALA A 331 43.64 9.37 12.80
C ALA A 331 44.74 8.31 12.79
N SER A 332 45.98 8.72 13.03
CA SER A 332 47.13 7.82 13.18
C SER A 332 47.79 7.91 14.55
N GLU A 333 48.60 6.90 14.87
CA GLU A 333 49.31 6.75 16.16
C GLU A 333 50.11 7.99 16.60
N ASN A 334 50.62 8.77 15.67
CA ASN A 334 51.38 10.00 15.94
C ASN A 334 50.50 11.25 16.21
N GLY A 335 49.20 11.07 16.43
CA GLY A 335 48.25 12.15 16.73
C GLY A 335 47.85 13.00 15.53
N LYS A 336 48.24 12.64 14.30
CA LYS A 336 47.73 13.30 13.09
C LYS A 336 46.29 12.90 12.85
N TYR A 337 45.42 13.90 12.74
CA TYR A 337 44.01 13.76 12.43
C TYR A 337 43.66 14.57 11.19
N TYR A 338 42.74 14.06 10.39
CA TYR A 338 42.02 14.84 9.38
C TYR A 338 40.66 14.20 9.11
N ASN A 339 39.76 14.99 8.54
CA ASN A 339 38.52 14.53 7.95
C ASN A 339 38.40 14.96 6.49
N GLU A 340 37.65 14.18 5.74
CA GLU A 340 37.24 14.48 4.36
C GLU A 340 35.71 14.43 4.31
N PHE A 341 35.08 15.52 3.90
CA PHE A 341 33.63 15.67 3.96
C PHE A 341 33.02 16.04 2.61
N GLU A 342 31.75 15.69 2.44
CA GLU A 342 30.89 16.17 1.37
C GLU A 342 29.67 16.86 1.98
N GLY A 343 29.26 17.98 1.38
CA GLY A 343 28.12 18.76 1.84
C GLY A 343 27.27 19.32 0.70
N ILE A 344 26.03 19.66 1.04
CA ILE A 344 25.09 20.36 0.16
C ILE A 344 24.83 21.76 0.72
N THR A 345 24.28 22.68 -0.08
CA THR A 345 23.91 24.01 0.42
C THR A 345 23.01 23.95 1.66
N ALA A 346 23.28 24.79 2.66
CA ALA A 346 22.43 24.96 3.83
C ALA A 346 21.31 26.00 3.62
N GLU A 347 21.23 26.63 2.44
CA GLU A 347 20.15 27.59 2.11
C GLU A 347 18.78 26.91 1.99
N LEU A 348 18.76 25.62 1.62
CA LEU A 348 17.55 24.81 1.58
C LEU A 348 17.59 23.73 2.64
N ASP A 349 16.65 23.78 3.57
CA ASP A 349 16.38 22.65 4.45
C ASP A 349 15.49 21.64 3.72
N VAL A 350 16.13 20.68 3.07
CA VAL A 350 15.49 19.56 2.38
C VAL A 350 16.36 18.32 2.53
N TYR A 351 15.75 17.17 2.78
CA TYR A 351 16.49 15.92 2.83
C TYR A 351 16.98 15.56 1.42
N PRO A 352 18.30 15.42 1.19
CA PRO A 352 18.83 15.20 -0.16
C PRO A 352 18.43 13.86 -0.76
N ASN A 353 18.05 12.87 0.07
CA ASN A 353 17.58 11.57 -0.40
C ASN A 353 16.07 11.49 -0.55
N THR A 354 15.38 12.65 -0.63
CA THR A 354 13.94 12.69 -0.92
C THR A 354 13.64 11.97 -2.22
N ASP A 355 12.71 11.02 -2.13
CA ASP A 355 12.17 10.28 -3.25
C ASP A 355 10.67 10.02 -3.00
N MET A 356 9.82 10.78 -3.69
CA MET A 356 8.36 10.61 -3.56
C MET A 356 7.86 9.25 -4.06
N MET A 357 8.70 8.50 -4.80
CA MET A 357 8.40 7.16 -5.32
C MET A 357 8.98 6.04 -4.43
N ALA A 358 9.57 6.38 -3.28
CA ALA A 358 10.03 5.43 -2.28
C ALA A 358 8.86 4.83 -1.50
N PHE A 359 8.05 4.03 -2.17
CA PHE A 359 6.95 3.27 -1.58
C PHE A 359 7.32 1.78 -1.45
N PRO A 360 6.74 1.06 -0.47
CA PRO A 360 7.03 -0.35 -0.27
C PRO A 360 6.40 -1.16 -1.40
N LYS A 361 7.12 -2.18 -1.90
CA LYS A 361 6.62 -3.01 -3.01
C LYS A 361 6.02 -4.31 -2.49
N SER A 362 4.89 -4.71 -3.06
CA SER A 362 4.28 -6.01 -2.80
C SER A 362 3.81 -6.68 -4.07
N GLU A 363 3.93 -8.00 -4.08
CA GLU A 363 3.22 -8.88 -4.99
C GLU A 363 1.81 -9.14 -4.46
N THR A 364 0.98 -9.83 -5.23
CA THR A 364 -0.38 -10.20 -4.85
C THR A 364 -0.39 -11.04 -3.56
N GLN A 365 -1.32 -10.76 -2.66
CA GLN A 365 -1.46 -11.47 -1.38
C GLN A 365 -2.91 -11.88 -1.12
N VAL A 366 -3.14 -12.82 -0.21
CA VAL A 366 -4.48 -13.17 0.27
C VAL A 366 -4.81 -12.39 1.53
N ALA A 367 -6.09 -12.06 1.73
CA ALA A 367 -6.57 -11.39 2.94
C ALA A 367 -7.99 -11.85 3.29
N THR A 368 -8.39 -11.69 4.55
CA THR A 368 -9.74 -12.01 5.02
C THR A 368 -10.59 -10.75 5.10
N VAL A 369 -11.83 -10.78 4.61
CA VAL A 369 -12.76 -9.65 4.68
C VAL A 369 -13.22 -9.42 6.12
N MET A 370 -13.05 -8.19 6.62
CA MET A 370 -13.42 -7.79 7.99
C MET A 370 -14.64 -6.88 8.00
N GLU A 371 -14.71 -5.94 7.06
CA GLU A 371 -15.82 -4.99 6.92
C GLU A 371 -16.23 -4.85 5.46
N ASN A 372 -17.53 -4.87 5.18
CA ASN A 372 -18.08 -4.78 3.83
C ASN A 372 -19.26 -3.79 3.72
N VAL A 373 -19.39 -2.88 4.69
CA VAL A 373 -20.41 -1.82 4.71
C VAL A 373 -19.69 -0.48 4.60
N ASP A 374 -19.42 -0.06 3.37
CA ASP A 374 -18.72 1.18 3.07
C ASP A 374 -19.56 2.42 3.46
N PRO A 375 -19.08 3.29 4.37
CA PRO A 375 -19.81 4.49 4.77
C PRO A 375 -20.05 5.48 3.64
N ASP A 376 -19.21 5.48 2.60
CA ASP A 376 -19.31 6.41 1.47
C ASP A 376 -20.13 5.83 0.30
N GLY A 377 -20.64 4.59 0.43
CA GLY A 377 -21.47 3.95 -0.60
C GLY A 377 -20.74 3.52 -1.88
N LEU A 378 -19.41 3.53 -1.88
CA LEU A 378 -18.57 3.15 -3.03
C LEU A 378 -18.31 1.65 -3.13
N SER A 379 -18.95 0.86 -2.26
CA SER A 379 -18.86 -0.60 -2.21
C SER A 379 -17.43 -1.12 -1.99
N ARG A 380 -16.64 -0.37 -1.22
CA ARG A 380 -15.31 -0.81 -0.76
C ARG A 380 -15.44 -1.78 0.40
N ILE A 381 -14.36 -2.52 0.68
CA ILE A 381 -14.27 -3.42 1.84
C ILE A 381 -12.96 -3.19 2.59
N ARG A 382 -12.91 -3.53 3.88
CA ARG A 382 -11.67 -3.59 4.66
C ARG A 382 -11.31 -5.05 4.90
N VAL A 383 -10.03 -5.36 4.77
CA VAL A 383 -9.51 -6.72 4.88
C VAL A 383 -8.42 -6.79 5.94
N GLN A 384 -8.07 -8.01 6.34
CA GLN A 384 -6.96 -8.30 7.22
C GLN A 384 -5.99 -9.27 6.53
N PHE A 385 -4.76 -8.83 6.32
CA PHE A 385 -3.68 -9.70 5.87
C PHE A 385 -3.25 -10.66 6.99
N PRO A 386 -2.71 -11.85 6.67
CA PRO A 386 -2.22 -12.79 7.67
C PRO A 386 -1.22 -12.19 8.66
N TRP A 387 -0.31 -11.34 8.20
CA TRP A 387 0.71 -10.67 9.01
C TRP A 387 0.17 -9.52 9.87
N GLN A 388 -1.05 -9.03 9.62
CA GLN A 388 -1.73 -8.05 10.49
C GLN A 388 -2.41 -8.71 11.70
N LYS A 389 -2.75 -10.01 11.61
CA LYS A 389 -3.51 -10.74 12.64
C LYS A 389 -2.92 -10.63 14.05
N PRO A 390 -1.60 -10.76 14.27
CA PRO A 390 -1.03 -10.66 15.62
C PRO A 390 -1.25 -9.29 16.30
N TYR A 391 -1.45 -8.24 15.50
CA TYR A 391 -1.60 -6.86 15.99
C TYR A 391 -3.05 -6.39 16.00
N GLY A 392 -3.99 -7.16 15.45
CA GLY A 392 -5.39 -6.78 15.33
C GLY A 392 -5.64 -5.62 14.34
N GLU A 393 -4.69 -5.35 13.45
CA GLU A 393 -4.77 -4.29 12.46
C GLU A 393 -5.57 -4.75 11.23
N ILE A 394 -6.16 -3.80 10.49
CA ILE A 394 -6.90 -4.04 9.23
C ILE A 394 -6.64 -2.89 8.26
N THR A 395 -6.87 -3.11 6.97
CA THR A 395 -6.63 -2.11 5.92
C THR A 395 -7.58 -0.90 6.01
N PRO A 396 -7.28 0.20 5.29
CA PRO A 396 -8.28 1.17 4.87
C PRO A 396 -9.35 0.53 3.96
N TRP A 397 -10.33 1.33 3.54
CA TRP A 397 -11.34 0.92 2.57
C TRP A 397 -10.73 0.68 1.18
N LEU A 398 -10.87 -0.55 0.68
CA LEU A 398 -10.29 -1.00 -0.58
C LEU A 398 -11.36 -1.13 -1.67
N ARG A 399 -11.07 -0.63 -2.87
CA ARG A 399 -11.93 -0.85 -4.04
C ARG A 399 -11.96 -2.33 -4.43
N VAL A 400 -13.13 -2.79 -4.87
CA VAL A 400 -13.33 -4.16 -5.37
C VAL A 400 -13.45 -4.13 -6.89
N VAL A 401 -12.59 -4.88 -7.57
CA VAL A 401 -12.67 -5.06 -9.02
C VAL A 401 -13.97 -5.81 -9.35
N SER A 402 -14.81 -5.17 -10.16
CA SER A 402 -16.06 -5.75 -10.66
C SER A 402 -15.91 -6.10 -12.15
N PRO A 403 -16.50 -7.21 -12.64
CA PRO A 403 -16.44 -7.59 -14.06
C PRO A 403 -16.90 -6.48 -15.03
N HIS A 404 -17.87 -5.67 -14.59
CA HIS A 404 -18.30 -4.44 -15.25
C HIS A 404 -18.90 -3.52 -14.19
N ALA A 405 -18.54 -2.24 -14.20
CA ALA A 405 -19.07 -1.21 -13.33
C ALA A 405 -19.26 0.10 -14.10
N GLY A 406 -20.31 0.85 -13.76
CA GLY A 406 -20.56 2.21 -14.24
C GLY A 406 -21.82 2.78 -13.59
N GLY A 407 -22.11 4.07 -13.81
CA GLY A 407 -23.27 4.73 -13.19
C GLY A 407 -24.56 3.89 -13.33
N GLU A 408 -25.08 3.44 -12.18
CA GLU A 408 -26.27 2.60 -11.98
C GLU A 408 -26.32 1.27 -12.77
N LYS A 409 -25.18 0.72 -13.19
CA LYS A 409 -25.12 -0.52 -13.98
C LYS A 409 -23.88 -1.37 -13.67
N GLY A 410 -23.98 -2.66 -13.94
CA GLY A 410 -22.86 -3.60 -13.83
C GLY A 410 -23.12 -4.73 -12.85
N PHE A 411 -22.04 -5.34 -12.39
CA PHE A 411 -22.07 -6.43 -11.40
C PHE A 411 -21.81 -5.85 -10.01
N HIS A 412 -22.75 -6.04 -9.10
CA HIS A 412 -22.63 -5.64 -7.70
C HIS A 412 -22.66 -6.88 -6.82
N PHE A 413 -21.49 -7.50 -6.64
CA PHE A 413 -21.28 -8.68 -5.80
C PHE A 413 -20.10 -8.40 -4.87
N ILE A 414 -20.40 -7.91 -3.67
CA ILE A 414 -19.38 -7.54 -2.69
C ILE A 414 -19.07 -8.74 -1.80
N PRO A 415 -17.79 -9.12 -1.65
CA PRO A 415 -17.39 -10.20 -0.76
C PRO A 415 -17.92 -10.03 0.68
N GLU A 416 -18.31 -11.14 1.29
CA GLU A 416 -18.91 -11.17 2.62
C GLU A 416 -17.84 -11.24 3.72
N LYS A 417 -18.20 -10.80 4.93
CA LYS A 417 -17.30 -10.89 6.09
C LYS A 417 -16.85 -12.34 6.34
N GLY A 418 -15.56 -12.53 6.56
CA GLY A 418 -14.93 -13.82 6.79
C GLY A 418 -14.51 -14.56 5.51
N GLU A 419 -14.87 -14.07 4.32
CA GLU A 419 -14.39 -14.64 3.06
C GLU A 419 -12.93 -14.27 2.79
N GLU A 420 -12.24 -15.13 2.03
CA GLU A 420 -10.87 -14.88 1.59
C GLU A 420 -10.88 -14.24 0.20
N VAL A 421 -10.10 -13.17 0.06
CA VAL A 421 -9.96 -12.42 -1.17
C VAL A 421 -8.51 -12.30 -1.59
N LEU A 422 -8.30 -12.18 -2.90
CA LEU A 422 -7.01 -11.88 -3.49
C LEU A 422 -6.83 -10.36 -3.60
N ILE A 423 -5.69 -9.86 -3.14
CA ILE A 423 -5.37 -8.43 -3.08
C ILE A 423 -4.24 -8.13 -4.06
N GLY A 424 -4.51 -7.20 -4.98
CA GLY A 424 -3.52 -6.59 -5.86
C GLY A 424 -3.06 -5.23 -5.33
N PHE A 425 -2.03 -4.66 -5.94
CA PHE A 425 -1.41 -3.40 -5.49
C PHE A 425 -1.18 -2.47 -6.68
N GLU A 426 -1.70 -1.23 -6.65
CA GLU A 426 -1.58 -0.29 -7.76
C GLU A 426 -0.11 0.09 -7.99
N GLY A 427 0.42 -0.23 -9.19
CA GLY A 427 1.85 -0.09 -9.50
C GLY A 427 2.78 -0.90 -8.57
N GLY A 428 2.26 -1.93 -7.92
CA GLY A 428 2.99 -2.74 -6.94
C GLY A 428 3.19 -2.04 -5.59
N ASN A 429 2.55 -0.89 -5.33
CA ASN A 429 2.69 -0.17 -4.06
C ASN A 429 1.87 -0.86 -2.95
N ALA A 430 2.53 -1.37 -1.91
CA ALA A 430 1.88 -2.06 -0.78
C ALA A 430 0.91 -1.15 0.00
N GLU A 431 1.07 0.17 -0.12
CA GLU A 431 0.17 1.19 0.45
C GLU A 431 -1.03 1.52 -0.45
N ARG A 432 -1.16 0.85 -1.62
CA ARG A 432 -2.29 0.98 -2.56
C ARG A 432 -2.96 -0.37 -2.88
N PRO A 433 -3.43 -1.13 -1.86
CA PRO A 433 -4.10 -2.39 -2.11
C PRO A 433 -5.50 -2.20 -2.72
N TYR A 434 -5.91 -3.15 -3.57
CA TYR A 434 -7.26 -3.27 -4.09
C TYR A 434 -7.66 -4.76 -4.17
N VAL A 435 -8.95 -5.04 -4.09
CA VAL A 435 -9.47 -6.41 -4.10
C VAL A 435 -9.66 -6.86 -5.54
N MET A 436 -8.97 -7.92 -5.94
CA MET A 436 -9.05 -8.50 -7.28
C MET A 436 -10.27 -9.43 -7.44
N GLY A 437 -10.65 -10.13 -6.38
CA GLY A 437 -11.74 -11.09 -6.37
C GLY A 437 -11.68 -12.03 -5.17
N SER A 438 -12.68 -12.91 -5.04
CA SER A 438 -12.77 -13.90 -3.96
C SER A 438 -12.22 -15.25 -4.37
N MET A 439 -11.76 -16.03 -3.39
CA MET A 439 -11.27 -17.40 -3.58
C MET A 439 -12.02 -18.37 -2.68
N TYR A 440 -12.27 -19.57 -3.20
CA TYR A 440 -12.75 -20.67 -2.37
C TYR A 440 -11.66 -21.15 -1.42
N THR A 441 -12.05 -21.51 -0.21
CA THR A 441 -11.15 -22.04 0.83
C THR A 441 -11.60 -23.42 1.28
N GLY A 442 -10.79 -24.10 2.10
CA GLY A 442 -11.17 -25.40 2.67
C GLY A 442 -12.50 -25.37 3.43
N THR A 443 -12.87 -24.22 4.02
CA THR A 443 -14.12 -24.02 4.77
C THR A 443 -15.22 -23.33 3.94
N ALA A 444 -14.87 -22.66 2.84
CA ALA A 444 -15.81 -22.01 1.92
C ALA A 444 -15.66 -22.64 0.54
N GLN A 445 -16.32 -23.78 0.32
CA GLN A 445 -16.22 -24.57 -0.92
C GLN A 445 -17.39 -24.27 -1.86
N PRO A 446 -17.22 -24.47 -3.18
CA PRO A 446 -18.32 -24.32 -4.15
C PRO A 446 -19.44 -25.37 -3.99
N GLY A 447 -19.24 -26.38 -3.14
CA GLY A 447 -20.27 -27.33 -2.71
C GLY A 447 -20.97 -28.01 -3.89
N ALA A 448 -22.28 -27.80 -3.99
CA ALA A 448 -23.15 -28.41 -5.00
C ALA A 448 -22.84 -28.02 -6.46
N PHE A 449 -21.93 -27.06 -6.68
CA PHE A 449 -21.48 -26.69 -8.02
C PHE A 449 -20.30 -27.51 -8.53
N GLN A 450 -19.73 -28.37 -7.69
CA GLN A 450 -18.71 -29.33 -8.14
C GLN A 450 -19.37 -30.51 -8.85
N SER A 451 -18.78 -30.93 -9.96
CA SER A 451 -19.15 -32.11 -10.73
C SER A 451 -17.91 -32.71 -11.38
N ASP A 452 -17.93 -34.02 -11.65
CA ASP A 452 -16.76 -34.75 -12.17
C ASP A 452 -16.23 -34.18 -13.49
N ALA A 453 -17.12 -33.65 -14.34
CA ALA A 453 -16.79 -33.07 -15.64
C ALA A 453 -16.91 -31.54 -15.69
N ASN A 454 -17.05 -30.86 -14.54
CA ASN A 454 -17.30 -29.42 -14.46
C ASN A 454 -18.53 -29.01 -15.31
N ASP A 455 -19.64 -29.75 -15.19
CA ASP A 455 -20.89 -29.54 -15.94
C ASP A 455 -21.71 -28.37 -15.38
N ILE A 456 -21.54 -28.03 -14.09
CA ILE A 456 -22.37 -27.04 -13.40
C ILE A 456 -21.71 -25.66 -13.42
N LYS A 457 -22.39 -24.64 -13.98
CA LYS A 457 -22.03 -23.22 -13.84
C LYS A 457 -23.13 -22.50 -13.08
N ALA A 458 -22.79 -21.69 -12.09
CA ALA A 458 -23.81 -21.09 -11.24
C ALA A 458 -23.44 -19.69 -10.73
N ILE A 459 -24.49 -18.94 -10.43
CA ILE A 459 -24.47 -17.72 -9.62
C ILE A 459 -25.41 -17.96 -8.45
N GLN A 460 -24.92 -17.83 -7.22
CA GLN A 460 -25.73 -17.96 -6.01
C GLN A 460 -25.43 -16.83 -5.04
N SER A 461 -26.48 -16.21 -4.50
CA SER A 461 -26.38 -15.23 -3.42
C SER A 461 -26.30 -15.90 -2.05
N ARG A 462 -25.87 -15.16 -1.02
CA ARG A 462 -25.85 -15.62 0.39
C ARG A 462 -27.19 -16.20 0.87
N SER A 463 -28.31 -15.69 0.35
CA SER A 463 -29.66 -16.14 0.73
C SER A 463 -30.05 -17.51 0.13
N GLY A 464 -29.34 -17.99 -0.88
CA GLY A 464 -29.66 -19.23 -1.59
C GLY A 464 -30.35 -19.05 -2.95
N THR A 465 -30.81 -17.84 -3.30
CA THR A 465 -31.28 -17.54 -4.66
C THR A 465 -30.18 -17.79 -5.67
N LYS A 466 -30.49 -18.52 -6.75
CA LYS A 466 -29.49 -19.03 -7.68
C LYS A 466 -29.97 -19.10 -9.13
N LEU A 467 -29.02 -18.94 -10.04
CA LEU A 467 -29.10 -19.31 -11.45
C LEU A 467 -28.08 -20.41 -11.71
N VAL A 468 -28.50 -21.52 -12.31
CA VAL A 468 -27.68 -22.71 -12.55
C VAL A 468 -27.83 -23.16 -14.00
N LEU A 469 -26.70 -23.36 -14.67
CA LEU A 469 -26.55 -24.00 -15.97
C LEU A 469 -25.97 -25.39 -15.75
N ASP A 470 -26.59 -26.41 -16.32
CA ASP A 470 -26.13 -27.79 -16.31
C ASP A 470 -25.80 -28.21 -17.74
N ASP A 471 -24.50 -28.27 -18.07
CA ASP A 471 -24.02 -28.60 -19.41
C ASP A 471 -24.25 -30.08 -19.79
N LYS A 472 -24.45 -30.97 -18.82
CA LYS A 472 -24.74 -32.38 -19.06
C LYS A 472 -26.19 -32.60 -19.44
N GLU A 473 -27.11 -31.91 -18.77
CA GLU A 473 -28.53 -31.91 -19.13
C GLU A 473 -28.86 -30.94 -20.28
N GLY A 474 -28.01 -29.94 -20.51
CA GLY A 474 -28.34 -28.79 -21.36
C GLY A 474 -29.42 -27.90 -20.73
N SER A 475 -29.55 -27.93 -19.41
CA SER A 475 -30.66 -27.31 -18.68
C SER A 475 -30.26 -25.98 -18.02
N THR A 476 -31.25 -25.11 -17.77
CA THR A 476 -31.06 -23.83 -17.07
C THR A 476 -32.14 -23.67 -16.02
N THR A 477 -31.76 -23.34 -14.79
CA THR A 477 -32.67 -23.20 -13.67
C THR A 477 -32.45 -21.87 -12.97
N ILE A 478 -33.54 -21.17 -12.64
CA ILE A 478 -33.53 -19.98 -11.77
C ILE A 478 -34.47 -20.27 -10.60
N THR A 479 -33.98 -20.21 -9.37
CA THR A 479 -34.78 -20.40 -8.16
C THR A 479 -34.51 -19.35 -7.12
N ASP A 480 -35.50 -19.11 -6.26
CA ASP A 480 -35.28 -18.47 -4.96
C ASP A 480 -34.45 -19.38 -4.02
N GLN A 481 -34.38 -19.02 -2.74
CA GLN A 481 -33.72 -19.83 -1.71
C GLN A 481 -34.31 -21.24 -1.54
N GLY A 482 -35.53 -21.48 -2.02
CA GLY A 482 -36.21 -22.75 -1.99
C GLY A 482 -36.24 -23.40 -3.37
N THR A 483 -37.44 -23.81 -3.78
CA THR A 483 -37.66 -24.49 -5.07
C THR A 483 -38.56 -23.70 -6.01
N ALA A 484 -38.97 -22.49 -5.62
CA ALA A 484 -39.83 -21.68 -6.47
C ALA A 484 -39.00 -21.07 -7.59
N GLY A 485 -39.43 -21.26 -8.84
CA GLY A 485 -38.59 -20.91 -9.98
C GLY A 485 -39.03 -21.50 -11.31
N ILE A 486 -38.13 -21.39 -12.27
CA ILE A 486 -38.31 -21.86 -13.65
C ILE A 486 -37.12 -22.73 -14.03
N LYS A 487 -37.39 -23.91 -14.60
CA LYS A 487 -36.41 -24.77 -15.24
C LYS A 487 -36.71 -24.89 -16.74
N LEU A 488 -35.72 -24.63 -17.58
CA LEU A 488 -35.68 -25.03 -18.98
C LEU A 488 -34.88 -26.33 -19.05
N ASP A 489 -35.47 -27.42 -19.52
CA ASP A 489 -34.92 -28.78 -19.36
C ASP A 489 -33.91 -29.22 -20.44
N GLY A 490 -33.62 -28.36 -21.42
CA GLY A 490 -32.77 -28.69 -22.57
C GLY A 490 -33.46 -29.44 -23.72
N ASN A 491 -34.66 -29.98 -23.50
CA ASN A 491 -35.47 -30.70 -24.50
C ASN A 491 -36.65 -29.88 -25.03
N GLY A 492 -36.68 -28.59 -24.72
CA GLY A 492 -37.74 -27.66 -25.14
C GLY A 492 -38.92 -27.56 -24.17
N VAL A 493 -38.79 -28.08 -22.95
CA VAL A 493 -39.83 -27.97 -21.91
C VAL A 493 -39.43 -26.90 -20.89
N ALA A 494 -40.35 -25.96 -20.66
CA ALA A 494 -40.26 -24.99 -19.56
C ALA A 494 -41.18 -25.41 -18.42
N VAL A 495 -40.61 -25.65 -17.24
CA VAL A 495 -41.33 -26.04 -16.03
C VAL A 495 -41.29 -24.88 -15.05
N THR A 496 -42.46 -24.42 -14.62
CA THR A 496 -42.59 -23.46 -13.52
C THR A 496 -43.02 -24.20 -12.26
N ASN A 497 -42.35 -23.93 -11.14
CA ASN A 497 -42.65 -24.53 -9.85
C ASN A 497 -42.86 -23.43 -8.81
N ALA A 498 -43.92 -23.54 -8.03
CA ALA A 498 -44.21 -22.68 -6.89
C ALA A 498 -44.89 -23.52 -5.81
N GLN A 499 -44.51 -23.31 -4.55
CA GLN A 499 -45.02 -24.13 -3.44
C GLN A 499 -46.36 -23.62 -2.88
N GLU A 500 -46.66 -22.33 -3.07
CA GLU A 500 -47.88 -21.71 -2.55
C GLU A 500 -48.88 -21.34 -3.66
N ARG A 501 -48.41 -20.57 -4.65
CA ARG A 501 -49.26 -20.01 -5.71
C ARG A 501 -48.44 -19.66 -6.93
N ASN A 502 -48.98 -19.95 -8.10
CA ASN A 502 -48.51 -19.46 -9.40
C ASN A 502 -49.54 -18.51 -9.98
N GLU A 503 -49.11 -17.32 -10.41
CA GLU A 503 -49.99 -16.24 -10.87
C GLU A 503 -49.46 -15.62 -12.17
N VAL A 504 -50.32 -15.55 -13.18
CA VAL A 504 -50.11 -14.76 -14.39
C VAL A 504 -51.08 -13.58 -14.36
N ASN A 505 -50.54 -12.37 -14.22
CA ASN A 505 -51.31 -11.15 -14.05
C ASN A 505 -50.93 -10.12 -15.11
N ILE A 506 -51.93 -9.66 -15.87
CA ILE A 506 -51.77 -8.64 -16.91
C ILE A 506 -52.57 -7.39 -16.56
N ALA A 507 -51.89 -6.23 -16.59
CA ALA A 507 -52.46 -4.89 -16.44
C ALA A 507 -53.39 -4.75 -15.21
N ASP A 508 -52.84 -5.01 -14.02
CA ASP A 508 -53.56 -4.95 -12.73
C ASP A 508 -54.86 -5.77 -12.74
N LYS A 509 -54.68 -7.08 -12.91
CA LYS A 509 -55.74 -8.10 -12.91
C LYS A 509 -56.81 -7.87 -13.98
N SER A 510 -56.44 -7.26 -15.11
CA SER A 510 -57.37 -7.13 -16.24
C SER A 510 -57.57 -8.47 -16.96
N SER A 511 -56.52 -9.30 -16.97
CA SER A 511 -56.55 -10.74 -17.24
C SER A 511 -55.71 -11.44 -16.18
N LEU A 512 -56.28 -12.45 -15.53
CA LEU A 512 -55.69 -13.11 -14.38
C LEU A 512 -55.87 -14.62 -14.51
N PHE A 513 -54.78 -15.36 -14.30
CA PHE A 513 -54.76 -16.81 -14.18
C PHE A 513 -54.01 -17.20 -12.92
N ILE A 514 -54.66 -17.93 -12.02
CA ILE A 514 -54.09 -18.34 -10.72
C ILE A 514 -54.26 -19.84 -10.55
N MET A 515 -53.18 -20.48 -10.09
CA MET A 515 -53.18 -21.86 -9.57
C MET A 515 -52.57 -21.84 -8.17
N ASP A 516 -53.22 -22.41 -7.17
CA ASP A 516 -52.70 -22.49 -5.79
C ASP A 516 -52.42 -23.92 -5.34
N LYS A 517 -51.74 -24.04 -4.20
CA LYS A 517 -51.38 -25.33 -3.58
C LYS A 517 -52.57 -26.20 -3.19
N ASP A 518 -53.77 -25.62 -3.05
CA ASP A 518 -54.99 -26.32 -2.64
C ASP A 518 -55.78 -26.85 -3.87
N GLY A 519 -55.28 -26.60 -5.08
CA GLY A 519 -55.84 -27.08 -6.34
C GLY A 519 -56.85 -26.13 -6.98
N ASN A 520 -56.98 -24.89 -6.49
CA ASN A 520 -57.88 -23.92 -7.09
C ASN A 520 -57.29 -23.36 -8.39
N ILE A 521 -58.12 -23.28 -9.43
CA ILE A 521 -57.76 -22.68 -10.72
C ILE A 521 -58.74 -21.56 -11.04
N VAL A 522 -58.25 -20.33 -11.19
CA VAL A 522 -59.07 -19.14 -11.42
C VAL A 522 -58.68 -18.49 -12.74
N PHE A 523 -59.68 -18.24 -13.59
CA PHE A 523 -59.58 -17.36 -14.76
C PHE A 523 -60.48 -16.15 -14.53
N GLU A 524 -59.92 -14.94 -14.49
CA GLU A 524 -60.66 -13.69 -14.34
C GLU A 524 -60.29 -12.72 -15.47
N GLY A 525 -61.29 -12.14 -16.12
CA GLY A 525 -61.13 -11.18 -17.20
C GLY A 525 -62.19 -10.08 -17.16
N LYS A 526 -61.77 -8.81 -17.33
CA LYS A 526 -62.68 -7.64 -17.21
C LYS A 526 -63.62 -7.40 -18.40
N LYS A 527 -63.36 -8.04 -19.55
CA LYS A 527 -64.13 -7.82 -20.79
C LYS A 527 -64.71 -9.10 -21.37
N GLN A 528 -63.86 -10.11 -21.58
CA GLN A 528 -64.26 -11.37 -22.16
C GLN A 528 -63.26 -12.48 -21.84
N PHE A 529 -63.71 -13.73 -21.85
CA PHE A 529 -62.90 -14.93 -21.86
C PHE A 529 -63.34 -15.81 -23.04
N GLN A 530 -62.38 -16.32 -23.83
CA GLN A 530 -62.69 -17.08 -25.04
C GLN A 530 -61.80 -18.32 -25.17
N ILE A 531 -62.40 -19.45 -25.55
CA ILE A 531 -61.70 -20.65 -26.02
C ILE A 531 -62.10 -20.85 -27.48
N ILE A 532 -61.15 -20.82 -28.41
CA ILE A 532 -61.42 -20.90 -29.85
C ILE A 532 -60.54 -21.98 -30.48
N ILE A 533 -61.15 -22.90 -31.22
CA ILE A 533 -60.46 -23.94 -32.01
C ILE A 533 -61.14 -24.03 -33.38
N GLY A 534 -60.52 -23.45 -34.40
CA GLY A 534 -61.11 -23.38 -35.75
C GLY A 534 -62.48 -22.68 -35.71
N GLU A 535 -63.53 -23.38 -36.15
CA GLU A 535 -64.92 -22.90 -36.14
C GLU A 535 -65.67 -23.06 -34.80
N SER A 536 -65.05 -23.72 -33.81
CA SER A 536 -65.69 -23.95 -32.50
C SER A 536 -65.24 -22.90 -31.48
N SER A 537 -66.17 -22.38 -30.67
CA SER A 537 -65.85 -21.40 -29.62
C SER A 537 -66.72 -21.49 -28.38
N LEU A 538 -66.13 -21.12 -27.23
CA LEU A 538 -66.81 -20.77 -25.97
C LEU A 538 -66.41 -19.33 -25.63
N ILE A 539 -67.37 -18.42 -25.55
CA ILE A 539 -67.15 -16.99 -25.32
C ILE A 539 -68.00 -16.55 -24.12
N MET A 540 -67.37 -15.93 -23.12
CA MET A 540 -68.01 -15.27 -21.99
C MET A 540 -67.67 -13.78 -22.04
N ASP A 541 -68.62 -12.88 -21.79
CA ASP A 541 -68.39 -11.43 -21.76
C ASP A 541 -68.78 -10.75 -20.43
N LYS A 542 -68.40 -9.48 -20.27
CA LYS A 542 -68.66 -8.68 -19.07
C LYS A 542 -70.14 -8.37 -18.85
N GLU A 543 -70.94 -8.45 -19.91
CA GLU A 543 -72.40 -8.30 -19.87
C GLU A 543 -73.08 -9.57 -19.34
N GLY A 544 -72.33 -10.65 -19.16
CA GLY A 544 -72.82 -11.92 -18.61
C GLY A 544 -73.31 -12.91 -19.68
N ASN A 545 -73.05 -12.65 -20.96
CA ASN A 545 -73.42 -13.58 -22.02
C ASN A 545 -72.44 -14.76 -22.09
N ILE A 546 -72.97 -15.95 -22.35
CA ILE A 546 -72.18 -17.16 -22.63
C ILE A 546 -72.63 -17.71 -23.98
N ALA A 547 -71.74 -17.70 -24.98
CA ALA A 547 -72.00 -18.21 -26.31
C ALA A 547 -71.14 -19.46 -26.61
N ILE A 548 -71.79 -20.55 -27.04
CA ILE A 548 -71.15 -21.80 -27.47
C ILE A 548 -71.47 -22.00 -28.95
N ASN A 549 -70.45 -21.99 -29.80
CA ASN A 549 -70.60 -22.14 -31.25
C ASN A 549 -69.82 -23.35 -31.75
N GLY A 550 -70.34 -24.02 -32.79
CA GLY A 550 -69.66 -25.10 -33.47
C GLY A 550 -70.58 -25.78 -34.48
N LYS A 551 -70.00 -26.61 -35.35
CA LYS A 551 -70.76 -27.37 -36.38
C LYS A 551 -71.76 -28.34 -35.76
N ASN A 552 -71.35 -29.06 -34.72
CA ASN A 552 -72.18 -29.96 -33.92
C ASN A 552 -71.90 -29.68 -32.44
N ILE A 553 -72.94 -29.36 -31.67
CA ILE A 553 -72.84 -29.21 -30.21
C ILE A 553 -73.55 -30.42 -29.58
N ILE A 554 -72.80 -31.24 -28.85
CA ILE A 554 -73.32 -32.46 -28.19
C ILE A 554 -73.23 -32.26 -26.68
N ILE A 555 -74.37 -32.33 -25.98
CA ILE A 555 -74.47 -32.18 -24.53
C ILE A 555 -75.09 -33.47 -23.97
N ASN A 556 -74.31 -34.23 -23.19
CA ASN A 556 -74.74 -35.49 -22.60
C ASN A 556 -74.71 -35.40 -21.07
N GLY A 557 -75.86 -35.51 -20.41
CA GLY A 557 -75.97 -35.65 -18.96
C GLY A 557 -76.12 -37.12 -18.56
N LYS A 558 -75.43 -37.56 -17.49
CA LYS A 558 -75.63 -38.90 -16.92
C LYS A 558 -76.90 -38.98 -16.06
N GLU A 559 -77.23 -37.90 -15.38
CA GLU A 559 -78.40 -37.80 -14.49
C GLU A 559 -79.47 -36.90 -15.11
N SER A 560 -79.13 -35.64 -15.39
CA SER A 560 -80.02 -34.69 -16.07
C SER A 560 -79.22 -33.68 -16.92
N VAL A 561 -79.92 -33.02 -17.84
CA VAL A 561 -79.50 -31.76 -18.46
C VAL A 561 -80.62 -30.75 -18.22
N ASP A 562 -80.38 -29.78 -17.33
CA ASP A 562 -81.36 -28.77 -16.96
C ASP A 562 -81.09 -27.45 -17.71
N ASN A 563 -82.08 -26.98 -18.49
CA ASN A 563 -82.08 -25.64 -19.07
C ASN A 563 -83.24 -24.84 -18.47
N ARG A 564 -82.94 -23.98 -17.50
CA ARG A 564 -83.94 -23.24 -16.72
C ARG A 564 -83.65 -21.74 -16.81
N SER A 565 -84.67 -20.93 -17.07
CA SER A 565 -84.57 -19.47 -16.97
C SER A 565 -85.94 -18.84 -16.69
N SER A 566 -85.93 -17.74 -15.92
CA SER A 566 -87.10 -17.07 -15.36
C SER A 566 -88.01 -16.40 -16.40
N GLY A 567 -87.54 -16.20 -17.63
CA GLY A 567 -88.31 -15.57 -18.72
C GLY A 567 -88.08 -16.19 -20.10
N SER A 568 -87.64 -17.45 -20.18
CA SER A 568 -87.02 -18.00 -21.40
C SER A 568 -87.93 -18.70 -22.41
N GLN A 569 -87.48 -18.64 -23.66
CA GLN A 569 -87.91 -19.44 -24.81
C GLN A 569 -86.70 -20.23 -25.34
N VAL A 570 -86.90 -21.49 -25.75
CA VAL A 570 -85.90 -22.26 -26.50
C VAL A 570 -86.22 -22.11 -27.99
N LEU A 571 -85.33 -21.46 -28.75
CA LEU A 571 -85.55 -21.17 -30.17
C LEU A 571 -84.88 -22.23 -31.07
N LEU A 572 -85.63 -22.81 -32.00
CA LEU A 572 -85.19 -23.86 -32.91
C LEU A 572 -85.51 -23.46 -34.36
N ASN A 573 -84.49 -23.30 -35.21
CA ASN A 573 -84.62 -22.58 -36.49
C ASN A 573 -85.00 -23.44 -37.73
N LYS A 574 -85.15 -24.79 -37.61
CA LYS A 574 -85.53 -25.77 -38.67
C LYS A 574 -86.17 -27.06 -38.07
N ASN A 575 -86.21 -28.18 -38.83
CA ASN A 575 -86.65 -29.53 -38.42
C ASN A 575 -86.02 -30.03 -37.10
N ALA A 576 -86.58 -29.61 -35.96
CA ALA A 576 -86.18 -30.09 -34.65
C ALA A 576 -86.86 -31.41 -34.32
N LYS A 577 -86.11 -32.35 -33.73
CA LYS A 577 -86.63 -33.64 -33.28
C LYS A 577 -86.27 -33.82 -31.81
N VAL A 578 -87.28 -33.80 -30.94
CA VAL A 578 -87.15 -34.14 -29.52
C VAL A 578 -87.68 -35.55 -29.34
N THR A 579 -86.85 -36.46 -28.83
CA THR A 579 -87.24 -37.86 -28.59
C THR A 579 -86.91 -38.26 -27.17
N GLY A 580 -87.87 -38.87 -26.49
CA GLY A 580 -87.73 -39.43 -25.15
C GLY A 580 -88.85 -40.41 -24.87
N SER A 581 -88.71 -41.21 -23.81
CA SER A 581 -89.77 -42.12 -23.35
C SER A 581 -91.03 -41.38 -22.89
N LYS A 582 -90.86 -40.15 -22.40
CA LYS A 582 -91.92 -39.18 -22.11
C LYS A 582 -91.41 -37.78 -22.44
N VAL A 583 -92.18 -37.02 -23.22
CA VAL A 583 -91.89 -35.62 -23.54
C VAL A 583 -93.13 -34.83 -23.18
N ASP A 584 -93.07 -34.08 -22.09
CA ASP A 584 -94.14 -33.18 -21.66
C ASP A 584 -93.81 -31.76 -22.16
N ILE A 585 -94.62 -31.21 -23.05
CA ILE A 585 -94.55 -29.82 -23.53
C ILE A 585 -95.80 -29.13 -23.00
N ASN A 586 -95.63 -28.18 -22.09
CA ASN A 586 -96.74 -27.39 -21.51
C ASN A 586 -96.96 -26.08 -22.26
#